data_AF-A0A6C0FE74-F1
#
_entry.id   AF-A0A6C0FE74-F1
#
_cell.length_a   1.000
_cell.length_b   1.000
_cell.length_c   1.000
_cell.angle_alpha   90.00
_cell.angle_beta   90.00
_cell.angle_gamma   90.00
#
_symmetry.space_group_name_H-M   'P 1'
#
loop_
_entity.id
_entity.type
_entity.pdbx_description
1 polymer ?
#
loop_
_entity_poly.entity_id
_entity_poly.type
_entity_poly.pdbx_seq_one_letter_code
_entity_poly.pdbx_strand_id
1 'polypeptide(L)'
;MKCWNCKQSIEGKPWDHLKDIIEESEDGKILKVEKYVCSYKCCRKLRNDRRFPPNLWHHIVNKEDYKGLISPIIPKRNQYQYQFKHLTHEELKNMDVDEVDKYYQERDEQMCMDPEIAKLHDELINEDKRTEFLERESSGEESFDDY
;
A
#
# COMPACT_ATOMS: atom_id res chain seq x y z
N MET A 1 1.71 -11.18 28.92
CA MET A 1 0.40 -11.35 28.24
C MET A 1 0.23 -12.80 27.77
N LYS A 2 -0.98 -13.34 27.63
CA LYS A 2 -1.20 -14.73 27.18
C LYS A 2 -1.75 -14.78 25.75
N CYS A 3 -1.27 -15.74 24.96
CA CYS A 3 -1.79 -15.96 23.61
C CYS A 3 -3.25 -16.43 23.64
N TRP A 4 -4.10 -15.81 22.83
CA TRP A 4 -5.52 -16.13 22.73
C TRP A 4 -5.76 -17.59 22.31
N ASN A 5 -4.92 -18.09 21.40
CA ASN A 5 -4.99 -19.45 20.88
C ASN A 5 -4.36 -20.50 21.82
N CYS A 6 -3.03 -20.47 22.01
CA CYS A 6 -2.30 -21.52 22.70
C CYS A 6 -2.15 -21.31 24.22
N LYS A 7 -2.64 -20.18 24.75
CA LYS A 7 -2.56 -19.80 26.18
C LYS A 7 -1.15 -19.65 26.77
N GLN A 8 -0.10 -19.86 25.97
CA GLN A 8 1.28 -19.63 26.37
C GLN A 8 1.52 -18.15 26.68
N SER A 9 2.46 -17.90 27.60
CA SER A 9 2.95 -16.55 27.86
C SER A 9 3.68 -16.02 26.62
N ILE A 10 3.41 -14.78 26.24
CA ILE A 10 4.15 -14.09 25.18
C ILE A 10 5.21 -13.23 25.87
N GLU A 11 6.46 -13.54 25.58
CA GLU A 11 7.63 -12.77 26.01
C GLU A 11 7.97 -11.76 24.90
N GLY A 12 7.95 -10.46 25.23
CA GLY A 12 8.19 -9.39 24.26
C GLY A 12 6.94 -8.96 23.48
N LYS A 13 7.11 -8.57 22.22
CA LYS A 13 6.04 -8.05 21.34
C LYS A 13 5.17 -9.18 20.78
N PRO A 14 3.82 -9.06 20.77
CA PRO A 14 2.97 -10.09 20.18
C PRO A 14 3.03 -10.03 18.64
N TRP A 15 2.64 -11.13 17.99
CA TRP A 15 2.43 -11.18 16.54
C TRP A 15 1.23 -10.32 16.13
N ASP A 16 0.08 -10.51 16.79
CA ASP A 16 -1.10 -9.64 16.64
C ASP A 16 -1.52 -9.10 18.00
N HIS A 17 -1.83 -7.82 18.04
CA HIS A 17 -2.54 -7.17 19.14
C HIS A 17 -3.91 -6.73 18.64
N LEU A 18 -4.97 -7.30 19.22
CA LEU A 18 -6.36 -7.00 18.89
C LEU A 18 -7.05 -6.26 20.03
N LYS A 19 -7.75 -5.16 19.70
CA LYS A 19 -8.61 -4.40 20.62
C LYS A 19 -10.08 -4.54 20.27
N ASP A 20 -10.93 -4.17 21.23
CA ASP A 20 -12.39 -4.14 21.08
C ASP A 20 -13.00 -5.50 20.69
N ILE A 21 -12.40 -6.60 21.14
CA ILE A 21 -12.98 -7.93 20.96
C ILE A 21 -14.17 -8.07 21.90
N ILE A 22 -15.33 -8.41 21.35
CA ILE A 22 -16.58 -8.57 22.09
C ILE A 22 -16.58 -9.96 22.73
N GLU A 23 -16.62 -10.02 24.06
CA GLU A 23 -16.85 -11.25 24.83
C GLU A 23 -18.02 -11.03 25.80
N GLU A 24 -18.87 -12.06 25.95
CA GLU A 24 -19.90 -12.08 26.99
C GLU A 24 -19.28 -12.51 28.31
N SER A 25 -19.50 -11.70 29.35
CA SER A 25 -19.13 -12.03 30.73
C SER A 25 -20.08 -13.07 31.31
N GLU A 26 -19.66 -13.72 32.40
CA GLU A 26 -20.48 -14.65 33.18
C GLU A 26 -21.80 -14.01 33.67
N ASP A 27 -21.81 -12.69 33.84
CA ASP A 27 -22.98 -11.88 34.20
C ASP A 27 -23.87 -11.46 33.01
N GLY A 28 -23.61 -11.99 31.80
CA GLY A 28 -24.33 -11.62 30.57
C GLY A 28 -24.03 -10.21 30.04
N LYS A 29 -23.01 -9.53 30.60
CA LYS A 29 -22.57 -8.22 30.13
C LYS A 29 -21.61 -8.36 28.96
N ILE A 30 -21.82 -7.56 27.92
CA ILE A 30 -20.90 -7.45 26.80
C ILE A 30 -19.68 -6.66 27.23
N LEU A 31 -18.51 -7.29 27.19
CA LEU A 31 -17.22 -6.67 27.50
C LEU A 31 -16.38 -6.54 26.24
N LYS A 32 -15.69 -5.40 26.13
CA LYS A 32 -14.64 -5.19 25.13
C LYS A 32 -13.31 -5.55 25.76
N VAL A 33 -12.63 -6.55 25.21
CA VAL A 33 -11.37 -7.07 25.73
C VAL A 33 -10.26 -6.99 24.70
N GLU A 34 -9.03 -6.89 25.20
CA GLU A 34 -7.84 -7.02 24.38
C GLU A 34 -7.43 -8.48 24.24
N LYS A 35 -7.02 -8.89 23.05
CA LYS A 35 -6.51 -10.23 22.75
C LYS A 35 -5.16 -10.13 22.06
N TYR A 36 -4.28 -11.08 22.35
CA TYR A 36 -2.94 -11.13 21.78
C TYR A 36 -2.68 -12.48 21.13
N VAL A 37 -1.95 -12.50 20.02
CA VAL A 37 -1.55 -13.72 19.32
C VAL A 37 -0.03 -13.79 19.32
N CYS A 38 0.54 -14.96 19.63
CA CYS A 38 2.00 -15.10 19.77
C CYS A 38 2.75 -15.33 18.45
N SER A 39 2.08 -15.83 17.40
CA SER A 39 2.73 -16.21 16.15
C SER A 39 1.75 -16.35 15.01
N TYR A 40 2.27 -16.30 13.78
CA TYR A 40 1.52 -16.61 12.56
C TYR A 40 0.79 -17.97 12.62
N LYS A 41 1.41 -19.01 13.21
CA LYS A 41 0.77 -20.33 13.38
C LYS A 41 -0.49 -20.24 14.23
N CYS A 42 -0.47 -19.47 15.31
CA CYS A 42 -1.64 -19.25 16.15
C CYS A 42 -2.69 -18.38 15.45
N CYS A 43 -2.27 -17.35 14.72
CA CYS A 43 -3.16 -16.51 13.92
C CYS A 43 -3.91 -17.34 12.87
N ARG A 44 -3.18 -18.17 12.10
CA ARG A 44 -3.77 -19.06 11.08
C ARG A 44 -4.79 -20.05 11.67
N LYS A 45 -4.52 -20.63 12.84
CA LYS A 45 -5.47 -21.51 13.53
C LYS A 45 -6.74 -20.78 13.93
N LEU A 46 -6.63 -19.62 14.57
CA LEU A 46 -7.79 -18.79 14.93
C LEU A 46 -8.64 -18.39 13.73
N ARG A 47 -7.99 -18.12 12.58
CA ARG A 47 -8.69 -17.85 11.31
C ARG A 47 -9.46 -19.06 10.81
N ASN A 48 -8.83 -20.24 10.80
CA ASN A 48 -9.48 -21.48 10.36
C ASN A 48 -10.67 -21.85 11.25
N ASP A 49 -10.54 -21.61 12.55
CA ASP A 49 -11.59 -21.87 13.54
C ASP A 49 -12.67 -20.77 13.58
N ARG A 50 -12.59 -19.77 12.68
CA ARG A 50 -13.52 -18.62 12.59
C ARG A 50 -13.69 -17.87 13.91
N ARG A 51 -12.64 -17.81 14.74
CA ARG A 51 -12.67 -17.14 16.05
C ARG A 51 -12.46 -15.64 15.97
N PHE A 52 -11.98 -15.12 14.84
CA PHE A 52 -11.78 -13.68 14.66
C PHE A 52 -13.11 -12.95 14.42
N PRO A 53 -13.23 -11.70 14.91
CA PRO A 53 -14.38 -10.86 14.59
C PRO A 53 -14.42 -10.53 13.09
N PRO A 54 -15.61 -10.18 12.57
CA PRO A 54 -15.71 -9.59 11.24
C PRO A 54 -14.89 -8.30 11.18
N ASN A 55 -14.35 -7.97 10.01
CA ASN A 55 -13.52 -6.78 9.81
C ASN A 55 -12.29 -6.70 10.72
N LEU A 56 -11.61 -7.83 10.94
CA LEU A 56 -10.40 -8.00 11.78
C LEU A 56 -9.40 -6.84 11.70
N TRP A 57 -9.20 -6.25 10.52
CA TRP A 57 -8.30 -5.11 10.32
C TRP A 57 -8.58 -3.91 11.24
N HIS A 58 -9.84 -3.64 11.59
CA HIS A 58 -10.18 -2.55 12.51
C HIS A 58 -9.75 -2.83 13.95
N HIS A 59 -9.62 -4.10 14.32
CA HIS A 59 -9.24 -4.54 15.65
C HIS A 59 -7.73 -4.61 15.83
N ILE A 60 -6.96 -4.79 14.75
CA ILE A 60 -5.50 -4.86 14.81
C ILE A 60 -4.92 -3.50 15.22
N VAL A 61 -4.13 -3.49 16.28
CA VAL A 61 -3.46 -2.30 16.81
C VAL A 61 -2.09 -2.10 16.15
N ASN A 62 -1.31 -3.17 16.05
CA ASN A 62 0.06 -3.14 15.54
C ASN A 62 0.11 -3.14 14.00
N LYS A 63 -0.68 -2.27 13.36
CA LYS A 63 -0.78 -2.17 11.90
C LYS A 63 0.55 -1.76 11.27
N GLU A 64 1.36 -1.00 12.01
CA GLU A 64 2.69 -0.60 11.59
C GLU A 64 3.62 -1.79 11.33
N ASP A 65 3.44 -2.91 12.03
CA ASP A 65 4.24 -4.13 11.80
C ASP A 65 3.95 -4.77 10.45
N TYR A 66 2.86 -4.39 9.80
CA TYR A 66 2.50 -4.89 8.48
C TYR A 66 2.94 -3.96 7.35
N LYS A 67 3.37 -2.74 7.66
CA LYS A 67 3.89 -1.79 6.65
C LYS A 67 5.17 -2.38 6.03
N GLY A 68 5.17 -2.53 4.70
CA GLY A 68 6.28 -3.12 3.94
C GLY A 68 6.38 -4.65 3.98
N LEU A 69 5.61 -5.34 4.84
CA LEU A 69 5.60 -6.81 4.93
C LEU A 69 4.39 -7.43 4.21
N ILE A 70 3.27 -6.72 4.15
CA ILE A 70 2.05 -7.16 3.46
C ILE A 70 1.66 -6.07 2.46
N SER A 71 2.39 -5.99 1.34
CA SER A 71 1.75 -5.51 0.12
C SER A 71 0.74 -6.60 -0.26
N PRO A 72 -0.58 -6.35 -0.22
CA PRO A 72 -1.53 -7.35 -0.66
C PRO A 72 -1.15 -7.74 -2.08
N ILE A 73 -0.76 -9.01 -2.29
CA ILE A 73 -0.70 -9.59 -3.63
C ILE A 73 -2.16 -9.70 -4.06
N ILE A 74 -2.69 -8.61 -4.62
CA ILE A 74 -4.00 -8.62 -5.23
C ILE A 74 -3.87 -9.65 -6.35
N PRO A 75 -4.65 -10.75 -6.34
CA PRO A 75 -4.65 -11.68 -7.45
C PRO A 75 -5.00 -10.84 -8.66
N LYS A 76 -4.05 -10.69 -9.59
CA LYS A 76 -4.16 -9.83 -10.78
C LYS A 76 -5.51 -10.11 -11.42
N ARG A 77 -6.52 -9.28 -11.12
CA ARG A 77 -7.84 -9.38 -11.72
C ARG A 77 -7.58 -9.02 -13.17
N ASN A 78 -7.47 -10.06 -13.98
CA ASN A 78 -7.20 -10.01 -15.40
C ASN A 78 -5.79 -9.48 -15.72
N GLN A 79 -4.80 -10.38 -15.72
CA GLN A 79 -3.51 -10.19 -16.40
C GLN A 79 -3.64 -9.75 -17.88
N TYR A 80 -4.85 -9.73 -18.43
CA TYR A 80 -5.18 -9.45 -19.81
C TYR A 80 -5.98 -8.16 -20.06
N GLN A 81 -6.37 -7.37 -19.04
CA GLN A 81 -7.24 -6.21 -19.30
C GLN A 81 -6.66 -4.83 -19.00
N TYR A 82 -5.69 -4.65 -18.11
CA TYR A 82 -5.09 -3.33 -17.88
C TYR A 82 -3.62 -3.47 -17.48
N GLN A 83 -2.75 -3.75 -18.46
CA GLN A 83 -1.37 -3.27 -18.36
C GLN A 83 -1.47 -1.76 -18.57
N PHE A 84 -1.49 -1.01 -17.48
CA PHE A 84 -1.41 0.45 -17.57
C PHE A 84 -0.14 0.79 -18.35
N LYS A 85 -0.28 1.34 -19.55
CA LYS A 85 0.87 1.72 -20.37
C LYS A 85 1.39 3.02 -19.79
N HIS A 86 2.59 2.96 -19.22
CA HIS A 86 3.29 4.16 -18.79
C HIS A 86 3.66 5.00 -20.02
N LEU A 87 3.22 6.26 -20.01
CA LEU A 87 3.49 7.22 -21.05
C LEU A 87 4.59 8.19 -20.59
N THR A 88 5.51 8.51 -21.50
CA THR A 88 6.58 9.50 -21.27
C THR A 88 6.00 10.92 -21.20
N HIS A 89 6.80 11.87 -20.71
CA HIS A 89 6.37 13.26 -20.68
C HIS A 89 5.99 13.81 -22.06
N GLU A 90 6.74 13.42 -23.10
CA GLU A 90 6.46 13.81 -24.48
C GLU A 90 5.15 13.19 -25.01
N GLU A 91 4.88 11.93 -24.67
CA GLU A 91 3.61 11.27 -25.04
C GLU A 91 2.42 11.98 -24.37
N LEU A 92 2.54 12.37 -23.10
CA LEU A 92 1.50 13.10 -22.36
C LEU A 92 1.28 14.52 -22.87
N LYS A 93 2.32 15.18 -23.38
CA LYS A 93 2.26 16.54 -23.92
C LYS A 93 1.45 16.62 -25.23
N ASN A 94 1.35 15.50 -25.94
CA ASN A 94 0.63 15.38 -27.21
C ASN A 94 -0.82 14.87 -27.03
N MET A 95 -1.25 14.58 -25.81
CA MET A 95 -2.61 14.10 -25.50
C MET A 95 -3.57 15.26 -25.18
N ASP A 96 -4.87 14.98 -25.31
CA ASP A 96 -5.90 15.94 -24.90
C ASP A 96 -5.99 16.06 -23.37
N VAL A 97 -6.41 17.22 -22.87
CA VAL A 97 -6.40 17.54 -21.42
C VAL A 97 -7.28 16.56 -20.64
N ASP A 98 -8.43 16.19 -21.19
CA ASP A 98 -9.35 15.23 -20.58
C ASP A 98 -8.76 13.80 -20.55
N GLU A 99 -7.92 13.44 -21.53
CA GLU A 99 -7.24 12.15 -21.59
C GLU A 99 -6.05 12.08 -20.62
N VAL A 100 -5.35 13.20 -20.43
CA VAL A 100 -4.26 13.35 -19.46
C VAL A 100 -4.80 13.23 -18.02
N ASP A 101 -5.92 13.89 -17.72
CA ASP A 101 -6.55 13.78 -16.39
C ASP A 101 -7.02 12.35 -16.11
N LYS A 102 -7.59 11.68 -17.11
CA LYS A 102 -7.97 10.27 -16.99
C LYS A 102 -6.77 9.35 -16.81
N TYR A 103 -5.65 9.62 -17.49
CA TYR A 103 -4.39 8.91 -17.31
C TYR A 103 -3.88 9.04 -15.87
N TYR A 104 -3.89 10.25 -15.30
CA TYR A 104 -3.45 10.46 -13.92
C TYR A 104 -4.37 9.78 -12.90
N GLN A 105 -5.68 9.75 -13.13
CA GLN A 105 -6.61 9.02 -12.27
C GLN A 105 -6.38 7.50 -12.31
N GLU A 106 -6.29 6.91 -13.51
CA GLU A 106 -6.01 5.48 -13.67
C GLU A 106 -4.63 5.10 -13.10
N ARG A 107 -3.64 6.01 -13.23
CA ARG A 107 -2.31 5.87 -12.63
C ARG A 107 -2.37 5.85 -11.10
N ASP A 108 -3.06 6.81 -10.49
CA ASP A 108 -3.13 6.95 -9.04
C ASP A 108 -3.87 5.75 -8.40
N GLU A 109 -4.90 5.23 -9.09
CA GLU A 109 -5.58 4.00 -8.70
C GLU A 109 -4.66 2.77 -8.73
N GLN A 110 -3.74 2.69 -9.69
CA GLN A 110 -2.71 1.64 -9.75
C GLN A 110 -1.57 1.87 -8.74
N MET A 111 -1.12 3.12 -8.54
CA MET A 111 -0.01 3.49 -7.65
C MET A 111 -0.36 3.37 -6.16
N CYS A 112 -1.64 3.49 -5.80
CA CYS A 112 -2.11 3.19 -4.44
C CYS A 112 -1.79 1.74 -4.02
N MET A 113 -1.49 0.85 -4.97
CA MET A 113 -1.22 -0.57 -4.73
C MET A 113 0.26 -0.88 -4.41
N ASP A 114 1.21 -0.03 -4.82
CA ASP A 114 2.64 -0.18 -4.51
C ASP A 114 3.34 1.19 -4.34
N PRO A 115 3.52 1.66 -3.09
CA PRO A 115 4.10 2.97 -2.82
C PRO A 115 5.60 3.08 -3.13
N GLU A 116 6.33 1.97 -3.31
CA GLU A 116 7.74 2.02 -3.71
C GLU A 116 7.88 2.16 -5.23
N ILE A 117 7.06 1.44 -6.00
CA ILE A 117 6.96 1.63 -7.46
C ILE A 117 6.49 3.04 -7.78
N ALA A 118 5.57 3.59 -6.97
CA ALA A 118 5.08 4.95 -7.16
C ALA A 118 6.22 5.99 -7.10
N LYS A 119 7.09 5.88 -6.08
CA LYS A 119 8.23 6.80 -5.91
C LYS A 119 9.24 6.71 -7.05
N LEU A 120 9.60 5.50 -7.47
CA LEU A 120 10.51 5.29 -8.60
C LEU A 120 9.99 5.94 -9.89
N HIS A 121 8.67 5.89 -10.10
CA HIS A 121 8.06 6.48 -11.29
C HIS A 121 7.99 8.01 -11.23
N ASP A 122 7.69 8.59 -10.05
CA ASP A 122 7.76 10.04 -9.87
C ASP A 122 9.19 10.57 -10.08
N GLU A 123 10.20 9.80 -9.66
CA GLU A 123 11.61 10.10 -9.92
C GLU A 123 11.91 10.10 -11.43
N LEU A 124 11.44 9.08 -12.18
CA LEU A 124 11.61 8.98 -13.64
C LEU A 124 10.97 10.15 -14.39
N ILE A 125 9.72 10.52 -14.08
CA ILE A 125 9.05 11.66 -14.76
C ILE A 125 9.81 12.97 -14.49
N ASN A 126 10.29 13.16 -13.27
CA ASN A 126 11.02 14.38 -12.92
C ASN A 126 12.40 14.42 -13.61
N GLU A 127 13.04 13.27 -13.80
CA GLU A 127 14.28 13.14 -14.56
C GLU A 127 14.06 13.42 -16.06
N ASP A 128 12.99 12.90 -16.66
CA ASP A 128 12.59 13.20 -18.04
C ASP A 128 12.34 14.69 -18.24
N LYS A 129 11.54 15.33 -17.36
CA LYS A 129 11.28 16.78 -17.39
C LYS A 129 12.56 17.59 -17.29
N ARG A 130 13.48 17.17 -16.41
CA ARG A 130 14.77 17.84 -16.23
C ARG A 130 15.64 17.69 -17.48
N THR A 131 15.61 16.53 -18.12
CA THR A 131 16.37 16.26 -19.35
C THR A 131 15.83 17.10 -20.51
N GLU A 132 14.52 17.15 -20.73
CA GLU A 132 13.89 18.01 -21.75
C GLU A 132 14.26 19.49 -21.53
N PHE A 133 14.25 19.96 -20.28
CA PHE A 133 14.63 21.33 -19.95
C PHE A 133 16.08 21.64 -20.36
N LEU A 134 17.02 20.74 -20.03
CA LEU A 134 18.44 20.89 -20.38
C LEU A 134 18.68 20.81 -21.90
N GLU A 135 17.97 19.92 -22.60
CA GLU A 135 18.06 19.81 -24.06
C GLU A 135 17.50 21.06 -24.78
N ARG A 136 16.41 21.65 -24.25
CA ARG A 136 15.85 22.90 -24.76
C ARG A 136 16.79 24.10 -24.51
N GLU A 137 17.42 24.20 -23.34
CA GLU A 137 18.42 25.24 -23.09
C GLU A 137 19.66 25.05 -23.98
N SER A 138 20.11 23.81 -24.18
CA SER A 138 21.26 23.49 -25.05
C SER A 138 21.01 23.71 -26.54
N SER A 139 19.74 23.75 -26.98
CA SER A 139 19.35 24.05 -28.36
C SER A 139 18.92 25.51 -28.57
N GLY A 140 19.01 26.35 -27.54
CA GLY A 140 18.64 27.76 -27.54
C GLY A 140 19.79 28.77 -27.69
N GLU A 141 21.03 28.34 -27.86
CA GLU A 141 22.17 29.24 -28.12
C GLU A 141 22.56 29.20 -29.62
N GLU A 142 21.88 30.02 -30.43
CA GLU A 142 22.38 30.49 -31.72
C GLU A 142 23.14 31.82 -31.55
N SER A 143 24.24 31.91 -32.30
CA SER A 143 25.07 33.08 -32.68
C SER A 143 25.91 33.77 -31.61
N PHE A 144 27.18 33.36 -31.51
CA PHE A 144 28.27 34.27 -31.17
C PHE A 144 28.67 35.01 -32.46
N ASP A 145 28.14 36.23 -32.65
CA ASP A 145 28.56 37.17 -33.69
C ASP A 145 29.84 37.87 -33.20
N ASP A 146 30.99 37.27 -33.50
CA ASP A 146 32.32 37.86 -33.26
C ASP A 146 32.57 38.97 -34.31
N TYR A 147 32.37 40.22 -33.88
CA TYR A 147 32.71 41.45 -34.60
C TYR A 147 34.20 41.83 -34.43
#